data_AF-A0AAV4U4M9-F1
#
_entry.id   AF-A0AAV4U4M9-F1
#
_cell.length_a   1.000
_cell.length_b   1.000
_cell.length_c   1.000
_cell.angle_alpha   90.00
_cell.angle_beta   90.00
_cell.angle_gamma   90.00
#
_symmetry.space_group_name_H-M   'P 1'
#
loop_
_entity.id
_entity.type
_entity.pdbx_description
1 polymer ?
#
loop_
_entity_poly.entity_id
_entity_poly.type
_entity_poly.pdbx_seq_one_letter_code
_entity_poly.pdbx_strand_id
1 'polypeptide(L)'
;MDVDGAGSNDVHQEVIPMHVKLLQPKTAAMPTPTLSIIPDLMIDNKTKKVVVDENKERGNWSNGAEFLLSCLSYAVGLGNIWRFPYLCYRNGGGAFLIPYAIMLVFVGLPLFFMELSFGQYASEGPITIWKISPLFQGLGYAMFLMSTLVGIYYNMILAWALFYLISSLRSILPWSSCDNWWNTVACQKFDVKNCSAIHGIMSSNGTCILRDQVSNSTWEGLEMSASKVKMASDEYFHNFVLDITEGLHDLGGLKWELAVCLLVCWSFVFLCLLKGVKSMGKAWAVYFTALFPYLVLTILLIRGLTLNGSIEGVMFYLTPEWERLKEARVWGDAAMQIFFSLSPCWGGLITLASYNRFHNNCYKDALFIVFGNCLTSFFAGFVIFSIVGFMAHELGVSVNEVAAQR
;
A
#
# COMPACT_ATOMS: atom_id res chain seq x y z
N MET A 1 100.11 16.06 28.84
CA MET A 1 100.75 17.01 27.91
C MET A 1 99.84 17.09 26.69
N ASP A 2 99.05 18.12 26.42
CA ASP A 2 98.70 19.38 27.07
C ASP A 2 97.35 19.79 26.43
N VAL A 3 96.33 20.11 27.23
CA VAL A 3 95.80 21.47 27.52
C VAL A 3 94.89 22.06 26.40
N ASP A 4 93.60 22.10 26.77
CA ASP A 4 92.55 23.12 26.61
C ASP A 4 92.20 23.77 25.25
N GLY A 5 90.88 23.94 25.04
CA GLY A 5 90.34 24.97 24.14
C GLY A 5 88.89 24.80 23.66
N ALA A 6 87.93 24.94 24.58
CA ALA A 6 86.50 25.26 24.46
C ALA A 6 85.85 25.58 23.07
N GLY A 7 84.64 25.04 22.86
CA GLY A 7 83.74 25.48 21.79
C GLY A 7 82.39 24.75 21.69
N SER A 8 81.54 24.92 22.72
CA SER A 8 80.06 24.92 22.74
C SER A 8 79.26 24.28 21.58
N ASN A 9 78.46 23.25 21.89
CA ASN A 9 76.98 23.19 21.72
C ASN A 9 76.45 21.76 21.52
N ASP A 10 75.81 21.25 22.58
CA ASP A 10 74.60 20.44 22.67
C ASP A 10 74.29 19.37 21.61
N VAL A 11 74.34 18.14 22.12
CA VAL A 11 73.71 16.93 21.59
C VAL A 11 72.19 17.06 21.72
N HIS A 12 71.46 16.98 20.61
CA HIS A 12 70.04 16.63 20.66
C HIS A 12 69.68 15.54 19.63
N GLN A 13 69.17 14.47 20.24
CA GLN A 13 68.56 13.25 19.72
C GLN A 13 67.35 13.58 18.84
N GLU A 14 67.32 13.09 17.59
CA GLU A 14 66.15 13.16 16.72
C GLU A 14 65.04 12.23 17.23
N VAL A 15 63.96 12.83 17.73
CA VAL A 15 62.68 12.18 18.04
C VAL A 15 61.69 12.53 16.93
N ILE A 16 61.20 11.52 16.21
CA ILE A 16 60.16 11.64 15.18
C ILE A 16 58.79 11.89 15.86
N PRO A 17 58.08 13.00 15.63
CA PRO A 17 56.72 13.16 16.14
C PRO A 17 55.68 12.74 15.10
N MET A 18 54.83 11.78 15.50
CA MET A 18 53.62 11.37 14.79
C MET A 18 52.50 12.39 15.08
N HIS A 19 52.23 13.30 14.15
CA HIS A 19 51.14 14.28 14.28
C HIS A 19 49.79 13.70 13.81
N VAL A 20 48.92 13.40 14.75
CA VAL A 20 47.47 13.19 14.52
C VAL A 20 46.84 14.55 14.18
N LYS A 21 46.34 14.73 12.96
CA LYS A 21 45.55 15.91 12.55
C LYS A 21 44.08 15.71 12.93
N LEU A 22 43.63 16.43 13.96
CA LEU A 22 42.21 16.70 14.21
C LEU A 22 41.72 17.73 13.18
N LEU A 23 40.70 17.39 12.38
CA LEU A 23 40.04 18.32 11.47
C LEU A 23 39.12 19.27 12.25
N GLN A 24 39.45 20.57 12.26
CA GLN A 24 38.54 21.63 12.69
C GLN A 24 37.60 22.07 11.55
N PRO A 25 36.38 22.55 11.85
CA PRO A 25 35.41 22.95 10.84
C PRO A 25 35.78 24.32 10.25
N LYS A 26 35.94 24.38 8.92
CA LYS A 26 36.16 25.63 8.19
C LYS A 26 34.84 26.43 8.10
N THR A 27 34.77 27.56 8.79
CA THR A 27 33.83 28.65 8.47
C THR A 27 34.23 29.30 7.14
N ALA A 28 33.45 29.09 6.09
CA ALA A 28 33.55 29.82 4.84
C ALA A 28 32.67 31.08 4.89
N ALA A 29 33.27 32.25 4.71
CA ALA A 29 32.57 33.51 4.50
C ALA A 29 31.95 33.55 3.08
N MET A 30 30.70 34.00 2.96
CA MET A 30 30.01 34.15 1.66
C MET A 30 30.56 35.33 0.86
N PRO A 31 30.77 35.20 -0.47
CA PRO A 31 30.98 36.35 -1.35
C PRO A 31 29.63 37.03 -1.68
N THR A 32 29.65 38.37 -1.73
CA THR A 32 28.55 39.25 -2.12
C THR A 32 28.07 38.94 -3.55
N PRO A 33 26.77 38.83 -3.84
CA PRO A 33 26.30 38.44 -5.16
C PRO A 33 26.30 39.63 -6.14
N THR A 34 26.92 39.44 -7.30
CA THR A 34 26.75 40.27 -8.50
C THR A 34 25.40 39.99 -9.16
N LEU A 35 24.71 41.07 -9.53
CA LEU A 35 23.36 41.11 -10.05
C LEU A 35 23.31 40.67 -11.54
N SER A 36 23.34 39.37 -11.81
CA SER A 36 22.93 38.85 -13.14
C SER A 36 22.74 37.33 -13.11
N ILE A 37 21.55 36.86 -12.74
CA ILE A 37 20.88 35.62 -13.16
C ILE A 37 19.49 35.71 -12.54
N ILE A 38 18.44 35.89 -13.34
CA ILE A 38 17.04 35.83 -12.89
C ILE A 38 16.68 34.34 -12.82
N PRO A 39 16.39 33.75 -11.63
CA PRO A 39 15.86 32.40 -11.53
C PRO A 39 14.36 32.40 -11.91
N ASP A 40 13.79 31.23 -12.24
CA ASP A 40 12.34 31.04 -12.33
C ASP A 40 11.69 31.36 -10.97
N LEU A 41 11.18 32.57 -10.82
CA LEU A 41 10.53 33.08 -9.62
C LEU A 41 9.05 32.64 -9.61
N MET A 42 8.68 31.72 -8.72
CA MET A 42 7.26 31.52 -8.39
C MET A 42 6.86 32.50 -7.28
N ILE A 43 6.01 33.47 -7.63
CA ILE A 43 5.49 34.48 -6.70
C ILE A 43 4.27 33.90 -5.95
N ASP A 44 4.38 33.72 -4.64
CA ASP A 44 3.20 33.52 -3.79
C ASP A 44 2.43 34.84 -3.68
N ASN A 45 1.27 34.91 -4.36
CA ASN A 45 0.42 36.10 -4.40
C ASN A 45 -0.14 36.51 -3.03
N LYS A 46 -0.03 35.68 -1.98
CA LYS A 46 -0.49 36.04 -0.63
C LYS A 46 0.59 36.68 0.25
N THR A 47 1.87 36.46 -0.01
CA THR A 47 2.95 36.91 0.90
C THR A 47 4.10 37.68 0.27
N LYS A 48 4.17 37.83 -1.07
CA LYS A 48 5.31 38.48 -1.76
C LYS A 48 6.69 37.96 -1.30
N LYS A 49 6.77 36.71 -0.82
CA LYS A 49 8.05 36.05 -0.54
C LYS A 49 8.48 35.31 -1.80
N VAL A 50 9.69 35.62 -2.28
CA VAL A 50 10.37 34.81 -3.28
C VAL A 50 10.72 33.47 -2.63
N VAL A 51 10.05 32.41 -3.07
CA VAL A 51 10.42 31.04 -2.69
C VAL A 51 11.55 30.61 -3.61
N VAL A 52 12.79 30.65 -3.10
CA VAL A 52 13.94 30.06 -3.79
C VAL A 52 13.98 28.57 -3.40
N ASP A 53 14.13 27.68 -4.39
CA ASP A 53 14.42 26.26 -4.14
C ASP A 53 15.73 26.18 -3.32
N GLU A 54 15.66 25.64 -2.09
CA GLU A 54 16.83 25.45 -1.21
C GLU A 54 17.82 24.48 -1.85
N ASN A 55 17.31 23.48 -2.58
CA ASN A 55 18.10 22.51 -3.35
C ASN A 55 17.99 22.77 -4.85
N LYS A 56 19.00 23.44 -5.45
CA LYS A 56 19.00 23.78 -6.88
C LYS A 56 19.06 22.58 -7.82
N GLU A 57 19.80 21.52 -7.46
CA GLU A 57 19.95 20.33 -8.32
C GLU A 57 18.77 19.37 -8.20
N ARG A 58 18.20 19.23 -7.00
CA ARG A 58 17.12 18.27 -6.72
C ARG A 58 15.72 18.87 -6.88
N GLY A 59 15.59 20.17 -6.63
CA GLY A 59 14.31 20.88 -6.55
C GLY A 59 13.55 20.56 -5.27
N ASN A 60 12.52 21.37 -4.98
CA ASN A 60 11.64 21.15 -3.84
C ASN A 60 10.19 20.91 -4.29
N TRP A 61 9.37 20.37 -3.37
CA TRP A 61 7.92 20.37 -3.53
C TRP A 61 7.40 21.81 -3.66
N SER A 62 6.44 22.01 -4.56
CA SER A 62 5.90 23.35 -4.82
C SER A 62 5.02 23.83 -3.67
N ASN A 63 4.23 22.92 -3.08
CA ASN A 63 3.35 23.17 -1.94
C ASN A 63 3.39 22.03 -0.90
N GLY A 64 3.22 22.37 0.37
CA GLY A 64 3.14 21.39 1.46
C GLY A 64 1.97 20.41 1.31
N ALA A 65 0.85 20.85 0.73
CA ALA A 65 -0.28 19.95 0.43
C ALA A 65 0.06 18.86 -0.59
N GLU A 66 0.90 19.17 -1.60
CA GLU A 66 1.33 18.18 -2.59
C GLU A 66 2.21 17.12 -1.97
N PHE A 67 3.11 17.53 -1.06
CA PHE A 67 3.93 16.60 -0.27
C PHE A 67 3.06 15.70 0.62
N LEU A 68 2.12 16.29 1.37
CA LEU A 68 1.21 15.55 2.26
C LEU A 68 0.35 14.55 1.49
N LEU A 69 -0.28 14.97 0.40
CA LEU A 69 -1.11 14.09 -0.43
C LEU A 69 -0.26 13.00 -1.10
N SER A 70 0.96 13.30 -1.54
CA SER A 70 1.85 12.28 -2.11
C SER A 70 2.24 11.22 -1.08
N CYS A 71 2.56 11.63 0.15
CA CYS A 71 2.86 10.69 1.23
C CYS A 71 1.62 9.90 1.66
N LEU A 72 0.45 10.54 1.69
CA LEU A 72 -0.81 9.86 1.98
C LEU A 72 -1.15 8.83 0.89
N SER A 73 -0.97 9.16 -0.39
CA SER A 73 -1.14 8.21 -1.51
C SER A 73 -0.12 7.07 -1.49
N TYR A 74 1.07 7.31 -0.96
CA TYR A 74 2.07 6.26 -0.75
C TYR A 74 1.66 5.32 0.39
N ALA A 75 1.11 5.85 1.48
CA ALA A 75 0.65 5.06 2.63
C ALA A 75 -0.68 4.32 2.34
N VAL A 76 -1.62 4.98 1.67
CA VAL A 76 -2.94 4.40 1.35
C VAL A 76 -2.85 3.60 0.06
N GLY A 77 -2.86 2.28 0.19
CA GLY A 77 -2.85 1.35 -0.93
C GLY A 77 -4.02 0.36 -0.93
N LEU A 78 -3.97 -0.62 -1.83
CA LEU A 78 -4.95 -1.72 -1.88
C LEU A 78 -5.07 -2.46 -0.54
N GLY A 79 -3.97 -2.58 0.22
CA GLY A 79 -3.97 -3.22 1.54
C GLY A 79 -4.91 -2.56 2.55
N ASN A 80 -5.15 -1.25 2.45
CA ASN A 80 -6.11 -0.55 3.30
C ASN A 80 -7.56 -0.94 2.96
N ILE A 81 -7.82 -1.25 1.68
CA ILE A 81 -9.16 -1.51 1.17
C ILE A 81 -9.60 -2.94 1.45
N TRP A 82 -8.76 -3.95 1.23
CA TRP A 82 -9.19 -5.36 1.38
C TRP A 82 -8.50 -6.09 2.53
N ARG A 83 -7.20 -5.87 2.76
CA ARG A 83 -6.44 -6.62 3.77
C ARG A 83 -6.79 -6.19 5.19
N PHE A 84 -6.92 -4.89 5.45
CA PHE A 84 -7.30 -4.40 6.77
C PHE A 84 -8.69 -4.93 7.20
N PRO A 85 -9.76 -4.82 6.37
CA PRO A 85 -11.06 -5.37 6.74
C PRO A 85 -11.02 -6.89 6.96
N TYR A 86 -10.29 -7.62 6.11
CA TYR A 86 -10.08 -9.07 6.27
C TYR A 86 -9.41 -9.43 7.60
N LEU A 87 -8.35 -8.70 7.99
CA LEU A 87 -7.66 -8.92 9.26
C LEU A 87 -8.53 -8.53 10.46
N CYS A 88 -9.33 -7.46 10.35
CA CYS A 88 -10.28 -7.08 11.40
C CYS A 88 -11.26 -8.24 11.65
N TYR A 89 -11.89 -8.76 10.59
CA TYR A 89 -12.78 -9.92 10.71
C TYR A 89 -12.08 -11.10 11.40
N ARG A 90 -10.95 -11.54 10.86
CA ARG A 90 -10.27 -12.75 11.32
C ARG A 90 -9.83 -12.68 12.78
N ASN A 91 -9.51 -11.49 13.27
CA ASN A 91 -8.87 -11.28 14.56
C ASN A 91 -9.80 -10.65 15.61
N GLY A 92 -11.11 -10.86 15.48
CA GLY A 92 -12.10 -10.50 16.50
C GLY A 92 -12.84 -9.18 16.27
N GLY A 93 -13.02 -8.81 14.99
CA GLY A 93 -13.83 -7.68 14.57
C GLY A 93 -13.36 -6.36 15.18
N GLY A 94 -14.26 -5.70 15.90
CA GLY A 94 -13.99 -4.42 16.55
C GLY A 94 -12.89 -4.48 17.61
N ALA A 95 -12.64 -5.66 18.22
CA ALA A 95 -11.58 -5.81 19.22
C ALA A 95 -10.18 -5.59 18.62
N PHE A 96 -9.98 -5.95 17.35
CA PHE A 96 -8.71 -5.81 16.63
C PHE A 96 -8.24 -4.34 16.52
N LEU A 97 -9.16 -3.37 16.62
CA LEU A 97 -8.82 -1.94 16.56
C LEU A 97 -7.93 -1.51 17.72
N ILE A 98 -7.99 -2.18 18.87
CA ILE A 98 -7.16 -1.89 20.04
C ILE A 98 -5.68 -2.23 19.80
N PRO A 99 -5.29 -3.48 19.50
CA PRO A 99 -3.90 -3.80 19.20
C PRO A 99 -3.40 -3.03 17.97
N TYR A 100 -4.26 -2.79 16.98
CA TYR A 100 -3.93 -1.96 15.84
C TYR A 100 -3.58 -0.51 16.24
N ALA A 101 -4.38 0.15 17.07
CA ALA A 101 -4.11 1.51 17.54
C ALA A 101 -2.85 1.58 18.44
N ILE A 102 -2.63 0.58 19.30
CA ILE A 102 -1.42 0.50 20.13
C ILE A 102 -0.18 0.36 19.25
N MET A 103 -0.19 -0.57 18.28
CA MET A 103 0.92 -0.76 17.36
C MET A 103 1.14 0.48 16.47
N LEU A 104 0.09 1.19 16.08
CA LEU A 104 0.19 2.45 15.35
C LEU A 104 0.94 3.51 16.16
N VAL A 105 0.58 3.70 17.44
CA VAL A 105 1.16 4.77 18.28
C VAL A 105 2.59 4.44 18.72
N PHE A 106 2.87 3.19 19.11
CA PHE A 106 4.17 2.82 19.68
C PHE A 106 5.19 2.34 18.66
N VAL A 107 4.76 1.84 17.50
CA VAL A 107 5.65 1.28 16.48
C VAL A 107 5.53 2.07 15.17
N GLY A 108 4.32 2.21 14.63
CA GLY A 108 4.09 2.84 13.33
C GLY A 108 4.52 4.31 13.28
N LEU A 109 4.00 5.13 14.18
CA LEU A 109 4.25 6.57 14.21
C LEU A 109 5.73 6.91 14.47
N PRO A 110 6.44 6.30 15.46
CA PRO A 110 7.85 6.58 15.66
C PRO A 110 8.73 6.20 14.48
N LEU A 111 8.49 5.03 13.85
CA LEU A 111 9.25 4.59 12.68
C LEU A 111 9.01 5.51 11.48
N PHE A 112 7.74 5.85 11.22
CA PHE A 112 7.37 6.72 10.12
C PHE A 112 7.94 8.14 10.27
N PHE A 113 7.83 8.71 11.48
CA PHE A 113 8.40 10.01 11.78
C PHE A 113 9.93 10.01 11.66
N MET A 114 10.61 8.98 12.19
CA MET A 114 12.06 8.85 12.10
C MET A 114 12.53 8.83 10.65
N GLU A 115 11.90 8.05 9.79
CA GLU A 115 12.27 7.95 8.37
C GLU A 115 12.00 9.26 7.61
N LEU A 116 10.86 9.92 7.86
CA LEU A 116 10.56 11.22 7.27
C LEU A 116 11.56 12.29 7.70
N SER A 117 11.85 12.39 9.00
CA SER A 117 12.83 13.35 9.52
C SER A 117 14.22 13.07 8.98
N PHE A 118 14.62 11.79 8.87
CA PHE A 118 15.91 11.40 8.33
C PHE A 118 16.04 11.76 6.85
N GLY A 119 15.02 11.46 6.05
CA GLY A 119 14.99 11.82 4.62
C GLY A 119 15.00 13.33 4.38
N GLN A 120 14.22 14.10 5.16
CA GLN A 120 14.20 15.56 5.07
C GLN A 120 15.53 16.19 5.50
N TYR A 121 16.13 15.72 6.59
CA TYR A 121 17.41 16.22 7.08
C TYR A 121 18.55 15.93 6.10
N ALA A 122 18.64 14.69 5.61
CA ALA A 122 19.74 14.29 4.74
C ALA A 122 19.59 14.84 3.32
N SER A 123 18.36 15.07 2.84
CA SER A 123 18.08 15.52 1.47
C SER A 123 18.75 14.64 0.39
N GLU A 124 18.95 13.36 0.68
CA GLU A 124 19.65 12.36 -0.14
C GLU A 124 18.70 11.23 -0.56
N GLY A 125 19.12 10.39 -1.51
CA GLY A 125 18.35 9.23 -1.93
C GLY A 125 18.51 8.04 -0.96
N PRO A 126 17.68 6.99 -1.06
CA PRO A 126 17.72 5.86 -0.14
C PRO A 126 19.05 5.07 -0.16
N ILE A 127 19.84 5.15 -1.23
CA ILE A 127 21.19 4.56 -1.29
C ILE A 127 22.23 5.52 -0.69
N THR A 128 22.19 6.80 -1.08
CA THR A 128 23.20 7.79 -0.69
C THR A 128 23.05 8.27 0.75
N ILE A 129 21.87 8.12 1.36
CA ILE A 129 21.61 8.51 2.75
C ILE A 129 22.46 7.72 3.75
N TRP A 130 22.85 6.49 3.41
CA TRP A 130 23.67 5.62 4.27
C TRP A 130 25.15 6.00 4.30
N LYS A 131 25.57 7.09 3.64
CA LYS A 131 26.91 7.69 3.81
C LYS A 131 27.24 7.99 5.28
N ILE A 132 26.22 8.17 6.14
CA ILE A 132 26.38 8.33 7.59
C ILE A 132 27.06 7.13 8.26
N SER A 133 26.83 5.91 7.76
CA SER A 133 27.43 4.69 8.25
C SER A 133 27.70 3.73 7.09
N PRO A 134 28.94 3.69 6.56
CA PRO A 134 29.31 2.85 5.43
C PRO A 134 29.01 1.36 5.65
N LEU A 135 29.02 0.89 6.91
CA LEU A 135 28.67 -0.49 7.27
C LEU A 135 27.24 -0.85 6.83
N PHE A 136 26.30 0.11 6.87
CA PHE A 136 24.89 -0.10 6.56
C PHE A 136 24.52 0.28 5.13
N GLN A 137 25.49 0.56 4.25
CA GLN A 137 25.21 0.93 2.85
C GLN A 137 24.41 -0.15 2.09
N GLY A 138 24.55 -1.42 2.49
CA GLY A 138 23.75 -2.53 1.96
C GLY A 138 22.25 -2.37 2.16
N LEU A 139 21.80 -1.65 3.19
CA LEU A 139 20.37 -1.38 3.43
C LEU A 139 19.75 -0.54 2.31
N GLY A 140 20.49 0.45 1.78
CA GLY A 140 20.01 1.27 0.66
C GLY A 140 19.80 0.46 -0.62
N TYR A 141 20.71 -0.47 -0.92
CA TYR A 141 20.56 -1.39 -2.06
C TYR A 141 19.40 -2.37 -1.84
N ALA A 142 19.18 -2.85 -0.61
CA ALA A 142 18.04 -3.69 -0.28
C ALA A 142 16.71 -2.94 -0.44
N MET A 143 16.62 -1.69 0.00
CA MET A 143 15.44 -0.82 -0.20
C MET A 143 15.11 -0.66 -1.69
N PHE A 144 16.13 -0.43 -2.51
CA PHE A 144 15.98 -0.33 -3.96
C PHE A 144 15.46 -1.64 -4.56
N LEU A 145 16.09 -2.77 -4.24
CA LEU A 145 15.70 -4.09 -4.75
C LEU A 145 14.26 -4.44 -4.37
N MET A 146 13.88 -4.25 -3.10
CA MET A 146 12.51 -4.51 -2.63
C MET A 146 11.51 -3.63 -3.37
N SER A 147 11.80 -2.33 -3.53
CA SER A 147 10.96 -1.42 -4.30
C SER A 147 10.82 -1.84 -5.77
N THR A 148 11.88 -2.36 -6.39
CA THR A 148 11.81 -2.90 -7.77
C THR A 148 10.91 -4.13 -7.86
N LEU A 149 11.10 -5.12 -6.99
CA LEU A 149 10.28 -6.34 -6.98
C LEU A 149 8.80 -6.02 -6.77
N VAL A 150 8.52 -5.08 -5.88
CA VAL A 150 7.15 -4.65 -5.57
C VAL A 150 6.55 -3.85 -6.71
N GLY A 151 7.35 -3.02 -7.37
CA GLY A 151 6.96 -2.37 -8.62
C GLY A 151 6.55 -3.36 -9.71
N ILE A 152 7.23 -4.51 -9.83
CA ILE A 152 6.91 -5.52 -10.85
C ILE A 152 5.53 -6.15 -10.59
N TYR A 153 5.28 -6.68 -9.39
CA TYR A 153 4.02 -7.40 -9.15
C TYR A 153 2.82 -6.46 -8.93
N TYR A 154 3.00 -5.26 -8.35
CA TYR A 154 1.87 -4.32 -8.21
C TYR A 154 1.40 -3.80 -9.56
N ASN A 155 2.30 -3.59 -10.53
CA ASN A 155 1.88 -3.25 -11.90
C ASN A 155 1.04 -4.37 -12.55
N MET A 156 1.26 -5.63 -12.18
CA MET A 156 0.41 -6.72 -12.62
C MET A 156 -1.01 -6.62 -12.04
N ILE A 157 -1.13 -6.27 -10.76
CA ILE A 157 -2.45 -6.04 -10.13
C ILE A 157 -3.17 -4.87 -10.80
N LEU A 158 -2.45 -3.79 -11.14
CA LEU A 158 -3.02 -2.68 -11.92
C LEU A 158 -3.48 -3.13 -13.31
N ALA A 159 -2.75 -4.03 -13.96
CA ALA A 159 -3.15 -4.58 -15.26
C ALA A 159 -4.45 -5.39 -15.15
N TRP A 160 -4.62 -6.20 -14.10
CA TRP A 160 -5.89 -6.88 -13.82
C TRP A 160 -7.02 -5.87 -13.61
N ALA A 161 -6.81 -4.85 -12.77
CA ALA A 161 -7.83 -3.83 -12.54
C ALA A 161 -8.21 -3.07 -13.82
N LEU A 162 -7.23 -2.73 -14.68
CA LEU A 162 -7.45 -2.10 -15.97
C LEU A 162 -8.23 -3.02 -16.91
N PHE A 163 -7.90 -4.32 -16.94
CA PHE A 163 -8.63 -5.31 -17.72
C PHE A 163 -10.10 -5.42 -17.28
N TYR A 164 -10.37 -5.45 -15.97
CA TYR A 164 -11.73 -5.43 -15.42
C TYR A 164 -12.46 -4.12 -15.72
N LEU A 165 -11.77 -2.98 -15.68
CA LEU A 165 -12.34 -1.67 -16.02
C LEU A 165 -12.80 -1.65 -17.49
N ILE A 166 -11.97 -2.12 -18.42
CA ILE A 166 -12.31 -2.20 -19.85
C ILE A 166 -13.44 -3.20 -20.06
N SER A 167 -13.40 -4.35 -19.40
CA SER A 167 -14.43 -5.38 -19.50
C SER A 167 -15.79 -4.94 -18.93
N SER A 168 -15.79 -4.01 -17.98
CA SER A 168 -17.01 -3.41 -17.39
C SER A 168 -17.73 -2.43 -18.32
N LEU A 169 -17.14 -2.06 -19.46
CA LEU A 169 -17.78 -1.19 -20.46
C LEU A 169 -18.79 -1.95 -21.34
N ARG A 170 -18.89 -3.27 -21.20
CA ARG A 170 -19.88 -4.10 -21.90
C ARG A 170 -21.26 -3.94 -21.25
N SER A 171 -22.33 -4.04 -22.05
CA SER A 171 -23.71 -3.95 -21.56
C SER A 171 -24.09 -5.07 -20.60
N ILE A 172 -23.52 -6.27 -20.79
CA ILE A 172 -23.66 -7.41 -19.90
C ILE A 172 -22.26 -7.74 -19.36
N LEU A 173 -22.13 -7.82 -18.04
CA LEU A 173 -20.85 -8.10 -17.41
C LEU A 173 -20.45 -9.56 -17.68
N PRO A 174 -19.21 -9.86 -18.12
CA PRO A 174 -18.79 -11.22 -18.43
C PRO A 174 -18.90 -12.23 -17.27
N TRP A 175 -18.78 -11.74 -16.03
CA TRP A 175 -18.89 -12.54 -14.80
C TRP A 175 -20.32 -12.59 -14.23
N SER A 176 -21.32 -12.14 -14.97
CA SER A 176 -22.74 -12.20 -14.53
C SER A 176 -23.42 -13.53 -14.86
N SER A 177 -22.89 -14.29 -15.83
CA SER A 177 -23.48 -15.53 -16.32
C SER A 177 -22.46 -16.66 -16.37
N CYS A 178 -22.96 -17.89 -16.28
CA CYS A 178 -22.18 -19.12 -16.49
C CYS A 178 -22.23 -19.63 -17.94
N ASP A 179 -22.77 -18.85 -18.88
CA ASP A 179 -23.02 -19.31 -20.26
C ASP A 179 -21.81 -19.04 -21.18
N ASN A 180 -20.60 -19.11 -20.65
CA ASN A 180 -19.38 -18.83 -21.41
C ASN A 180 -18.52 -20.08 -21.57
N TRP A 181 -17.65 -20.07 -22.59
CA TRP A 181 -16.81 -21.22 -22.93
C TRP A 181 -15.72 -21.54 -21.89
N TRP A 182 -15.40 -20.60 -20.99
CA TRP A 182 -14.47 -20.81 -19.88
C TRP A 182 -15.14 -21.35 -18.62
N ASN A 183 -16.48 -21.42 -18.60
CA ASN A 183 -17.22 -21.89 -17.44
C ASN A 183 -17.26 -23.42 -17.38
N THR A 184 -17.15 -23.97 -16.18
CA THR A 184 -17.26 -25.41 -15.97
C THR A 184 -18.70 -25.80 -15.61
N VAL A 185 -18.97 -27.11 -15.58
CA VAL A 185 -20.26 -27.65 -15.11
C VAL A 185 -20.54 -27.29 -13.64
N ALA A 186 -19.50 -26.92 -12.89
CA ALA A 186 -19.62 -26.48 -11.50
C ALA A 186 -20.00 -25.00 -11.36
N CYS A 187 -20.05 -24.24 -12.46
CA CYS A 187 -20.47 -22.86 -12.45
C CYS A 187 -21.95 -22.74 -12.13
N GLN A 188 -22.27 -21.97 -11.10
CA GLN A 188 -23.66 -21.66 -10.78
C GLN A 188 -23.92 -20.16 -10.87
N LYS A 189 -24.99 -19.82 -11.61
CA LYS A 189 -25.53 -18.46 -11.57
C LYS A 189 -26.17 -18.22 -10.21
N PHE A 190 -26.03 -17.01 -9.71
CA PHE A 190 -26.76 -16.53 -8.56
C PHE A 190 -28.27 -16.62 -8.84
N ASP A 191 -28.95 -17.62 -8.28
CA ASP A 191 -30.41 -17.72 -8.32
C ASP A 191 -30.96 -17.58 -6.89
N VAL A 192 -31.67 -16.47 -6.70
CA VAL A 192 -32.31 -15.97 -5.47
C VAL A 192 -33.49 -16.86 -5.04
N LYS A 193 -33.83 -17.89 -5.82
CA LYS A 193 -34.95 -18.79 -5.52
C LYS A 193 -34.59 -19.83 -4.44
N ASN A 194 -34.60 -19.35 -3.20
CA ASN A 194 -34.98 -20.04 -1.96
C ASN A 194 -34.34 -21.37 -1.55
N CYS A 195 -33.57 -22.08 -2.39
CA CYS A 195 -33.12 -23.43 -2.04
C CYS A 195 -32.12 -23.43 -0.88
N SER A 196 -31.10 -22.57 -0.94
CA SER A 196 -30.12 -22.43 0.14
C SER A 196 -30.74 -21.88 1.43
N ALA A 197 -31.74 -20.99 1.30
CA ALA A 197 -32.46 -20.40 2.44
C ALA A 197 -33.32 -21.41 3.22
N ILE A 198 -33.71 -22.54 2.61
CA ILE A 198 -34.41 -23.66 3.26
C ILE A 198 -33.49 -24.85 3.55
N HIS A 199 -32.17 -24.65 3.56
CA HIS A 199 -31.16 -25.72 3.73
C HIS A 199 -31.24 -26.84 2.69
N GLY A 200 -31.65 -26.51 1.46
CA GLY A 200 -31.63 -27.41 0.31
C GLY A 200 -30.40 -27.22 -0.58
N ILE A 201 -30.07 -28.25 -1.36
CA ILE A 201 -29.03 -28.20 -2.39
C ILE A 201 -29.70 -28.08 -3.76
N MET A 202 -29.28 -27.08 -4.55
CA MET A 202 -29.80 -26.90 -5.90
C MET A 202 -29.13 -27.89 -6.86
N SER A 203 -29.94 -28.73 -7.51
CA SER A 203 -29.48 -29.65 -8.54
C SER A 203 -29.18 -28.92 -9.86
N SER A 204 -28.38 -29.53 -10.73
CA SER A 204 -28.03 -28.99 -12.07
C SER A 204 -29.25 -28.73 -12.97
N ASN A 205 -30.40 -29.35 -12.68
CA ASN A 205 -31.67 -29.14 -13.37
C ASN A 205 -32.52 -28.01 -12.78
N GLY A 206 -31.99 -27.23 -11.82
CA GLY A 206 -32.70 -26.12 -11.19
C GLY A 206 -33.76 -26.55 -10.16
N THR A 207 -33.77 -27.81 -9.75
CA THR A 207 -34.65 -28.33 -8.70
C THR A 207 -33.97 -28.24 -7.34
N CYS A 208 -34.70 -27.73 -6.34
CA CYS A 208 -34.22 -27.72 -4.97
C CYS A 208 -34.44 -29.08 -4.30
N ILE A 209 -33.36 -29.71 -3.83
CA ILE A 209 -33.43 -30.97 -3.11
C ILE A 209 -33.24 -30.69 -1.62
N LEU A 210 -34.24 -31.06 -0.81
CA LEU A 210 -34.19 -30.95 0.64
C LEU A 210 -33.61 -32.22 1.27
N ARG A 211 -32.95 -32.08 2.43
CA ARG A 211 -32.37 -33.21 3.17
C ARG A 211 -33.39 -34.34 3.42
N ASP A 212 -34.62 -33.97 3.73
CA ASP A 212 -35.69 -34.90 4.07
C ASP A 212 -36.20 -35.71 2.85
N GLN A 213 -35.82 -35.34 1.63
CA GLN A 213 -36.27 -35.96 0.38
C GLN A 213 -35.32 -37.05 -0.14
N VAL A 214 -34.15 -37.22 0.47
CA VAL A 214 -33.08 -38.08 -0.05
C VAL A 214 -32.49 -38.94 1.07
N SER A 215 -31.93 -40.09 0.69
CA SER A 215 -31.22 -40.93 1.64
C SER A 215 -29.89 -40.30 2.07
N ASN A 216 -29.40 -40.61 3.28
CA ASN A 216 -28.16 -40.03 3.83
C ASN A 216 -26.95 -40.14 2.88
N SER A 217 -26.78 -41.27 2.17
CA SER A 217 -25.67 -41.46 1.24
C SER A 217 -25.79 -40.61 -0.03
N THR A 218 -27.02 -40.36 -0.49
CA THR A 218 -27.28 -39.46 -1.63
C THR A 218 -27.03 -38.01 -1.23
N TRP A 219 -27.41 -37.64 0.00
CA TRP A 219 -27.15 -36.32 0.56
C TRP A 219 -25.66 -36.03 0.68
N GLU A 220 -24.86 -36.96 1.22
CA GLU A 220 -23.39 -36.81 1.30
C GLU A 220 -22.75 -36.64 -0.09
N GLY A 221 -23.24 -37.35 -1.11
CA GLY A 221 -22.80 -37.17 -2.50
C GLY A 221 -23.17 -35.79 -3.09
N LEU A 222 -24.38 -35.32 -2.81
CA LEU A 222 -24.86 -33.99 -3.18
C LEU A 222 -24.07 -32.88 -2.48
N GLU A 223 -23.76 -33.06 -1.20
CA GLU A 223 -22.99 -32.12 -0.37
C GLU A 223 -21.54 -32.03 -0.84
N MET A 224 -20.91 -33.15 -1.20
CA MET A 224 -19.61 -33.14 -1.87
C MET A 224 -19.65 -32.45 -3.24
N SER A 225 -20.73 -32.59 -4.01
CA SER A 225 -20.88 -31.87 -5.29
C SER A 225 -21.19 -30.39 -5.08
N ALA A 226 -21.93 -30.02 -4.04
CA ALA A 226 -22.22 -28.65 -3.65
C ALA A 226 -20.95 -27.92 -3.17
N SER A 227 -20.03 -28.63 -2.49
CA SER A 227 -18.72 -28.09 -2.12
C SER A 227 -17.83 -27.70 -3.31
N LYS A 228 -18.15 -28.22 -4.51
CA LYS A 228 -17.45 -27.88 -5.76
C LYS A 228 -18.08 -26.71 -6.50
N VAL A 229 -19.22 -26.20 -6.06
CA VAL A 229 -19.91 -25.09 -6.73
C VAL A 229 -19.02 -23.85 -6.70
N LYS A 230 -18.83 -23.24 -7.88
CA LYS A 230 -18.08 -22.00 -8.03
C LYS A 230 -18.97 -20.91 -8.60
N MET A 231 -18.73 -19.69 -8.12
CA MET A 231 -19.43 -18.50 -8.63
C MET A 231 -18.91 -18.17 -10.03
N ALA A 232 -19.79 -17.63 -10.88
CA ALA A 232 -19.41 -17.16 -12.22
C ALA A 232 -18.25 -16.15 -12.19
N SER A 233 -18.18 -15.30 -11.15
CA SER A 233 -17.07 -14.36 -10.94
C SER A 233 -15.75 -15.02 -10.54
N ASP A 234 -15.80 -16.11 -9.77
CA ASP A 234 -14.62 -16.87 -9.39
C ASP A 234 -14.00 -17.56 -10.62
N GLU A 235 -14.84 -18.26 -11.40
CA GLU A 235 -14.37 -18.92 -12.63
C GLU A 235 -13.90 -17.91 -13.68
N TYR A 236 -14.56 -16.75 -13.79
CA TYR A 236 -14.10 -15.71 -14.69
C TYR A 236 -12.68 -15.25 -14.33
N PHE A 237 -12.38 -15.06 -13.04
CA PHE A 237 -11.03 -14.66 -12.63
C PHE A 237 -10.01 -15.79 -12.87
N HIS A 238 -10.29 -17.00 -12.39
CA HIS A 238 -9.31 -18.09 -12.39
C HIS A 238 -9.13 -18.76 -13.76
N ASN A 239 -10.23 -19.02 -14.48
CA ASN A 239 -10.18 -19.77 -15.74
C ASN A 239 -10.00 -18.87 -16.96
N PHE A 240 -10.54 -17.65 -16.94
CA PHE A 240 -10.49 -16.76 -18.10
C PHE A 240 -9.41 -15.67 -17.97
N VAL A 241 -9.43 -14.87 -16.89
CA VAL A 241 -8.48 -13.77 -16.71
C VAL A 241 -7.08 -14.31 -16.46
N LEU A 242 -6.92 -15.15 -15.45
CA LEU A 242 -5.62 -15.74 -15.10
C LEU A 242 -5.26 -16.92 -15.98
N ASP A 243 -6.24 -17.76 -16.33
CA ASP A 243 -6.03 -19.08 -16.94
C ASP A 243 -4.97 -19.87 -16.18
N ILE A 244 -5.28 -20.07 -14.90
CA ILE A 244 -4.34 -20.62 -13.93
C ILE A 244 -3.96 -22.05 -14.30
N THR A 245 -2.66 -22.31 -14.41
CA THR A 245 -2.11 -23.64 -14.69
C THR A 245 -2.10 -24.52 -13.44
N GLU A 246 -1.81 -25.82 -13.61
CA GLU A 246 -1.79 -26.79 -12.49
C GLU A 246 -0.73 -26.48 -11.43
N GLY A 247 0.34 -25.76 -11.78
CA GLY A 247 1.32 -25.30 -10.81
C GLY A 247 2.53 -24.60 -11.42
N LEU A 248 3.47 -24.18 -10.56
CA LEU A 248 4.63 -23.36 -10.93
C LEU A 248 5.55 -24.01 -12.00
N HIS A 249 5.48 -25.32 -12.17
CA HIS A 249 6.26 -26.07 -13.16
C HIS A 249 5.76 -25.87 -14.60
N ASP A 250 4.49 -25.51 -14.76
CA ASP A 250 3.88 -25.15 -16.04
C ASP A 250 3.48 -23.68 -16.00
N LEU A 251 4.25 -22.84 -16.72
CA LEU A 251 3.99 -21.40 -16.77
C LEU A 251 2.86 -21.05 -17.76
N GLY A 252 2.36 -22.02 -18.54
CA GLY A 252 1.30 -21.81 -19.51
C GLY A 252 1.70 -20.88 -20.65
N GLY A 253 0.67 -20.36 -21.34
CA GLY A 253 0.83 -19.40 -22.44
C GLY A 253 0.74 -17.94 -21.97
N LEU A 254 1.29 -17.02 -22.77
CA LEU A 254 1.16 -15.59 -22.50
C LEU A 254 -0.27 -15.12 -22.85
N LYS A 255 -0.97 -14.56 -21.86
CA LYS A 255 -2.24 -13.85 -22.07
C LYS A 255 -2.00 -12.46 -22.66
N TRP A 256 -2.19 -12.33 -23.96
CA TRP A 256 -1.90 -11.11 -24.70
C TRP A 256 -2.72 -9.91 -24.23
N GLU A 257 -3.96 -10.12 -23.82
CA GLU A 257 -4.84 -9.08 -23.29
C GLU A 257 -4.26 -8.47 -22.01
N LEU A 258 -3.75 -9.32 -21.11
CA LEU A 258 -3.08 -8.87 -19.89
C LEU A 258 -1.72 -8.25 -20.19
N ALA A 259 -0.96 -8.78 -21.15
CA ALA A 259 0.33 -8.23 -21.56
C ALA A 259 0.16 -6.79 -22.11
N VAL A 260 -0.87 -6.53 -22.92
CA VAL A 260 -1.21 -5.18 -23.40
C VAL A 260 -1.64 -4.27 -22.25
N CYS A 261 -2.50 -4.74 -21.34
CA CYS A 261 -2.88 -3.96 -20.15
C CYS A 261 -1.67 -3.60 -19.29
N LEU A 262 -0.74 -4.54 -19.10
CA LEU A 262 0.50 -4.34 -18.36
C LEU A 262 1.40 -3.30 -19.04
N LEU A 263 1.53 -3.36 -20.37
CA LEU A 263 2.29 -2.37 -21.14
C LEU A 263 1.68 -0.95 -21.00
N VAL A 264 0.35 -0.84 -21.02
CA VAL A 264 -0.35 0.44 -20.81
C VAL A 264 -0.10 0.97 -19.39
N CYS A 265 -0.19 0.13 -18.36
CA CYS A 265 0.10 0.52 -16.98
C CYS A 265 1.55 1.02 -16.82
N TRP A 266 2.54 0.29 -17.34
CA TRP A 266 3.94 0.73 -17.30
C TRP A 266 4.18 2.02 -18.06
N SER A 267 3.55 2.19 -19.23
CA SER A 267 3.62 3.42 -20.00
C SER A 267 3.03 4.59 -19.21
N PHE A 268 1.90 4.39 -18.53
CA PHE A 268 1.29 5.41 -17.69
C PHE A 268 2.19 5.80 -16.51
N VAL A 269 2.74 4.82 -15.79
CA VAL A 269 3.70 5.06 -14.70
C VAL A 269 4.93 5.83 -15.21
N PHE A 270 5.49 5.41 -16.35
CA PHE A 270 6.60 6.10 -16.98
C PHE A 270 6.27 7.56 -17.31
N LEU A 271 5.13 7.82 -17.95
CA LEU A 271 4.67 9.18 -18.28
C LEU A 271 4.47 10.05 -17.03
N CYS A 272 3.94 9.49 -15.94
CA CYS A 272 3.81 10.18 -14.66
C CYS A 272 5.17 10.58 -14.04
N LEU A 273 6.20 9.75 -14.25
CA LEU A 273 7.53 9.93 -13.66
C LEU A 273 8.52 10.68 -14.58
N LEU A 274 8.24 10.79 -15.88
CA LEU A 274 9.15 11.38 -16.90
C LEU A 274 9.76 12.73 -16.52
N LYS A 275 9.01 13.57 -15.80
CA LYS A 275 9.41 14.93 -15.41
C LYS A 275 9.74 15.04 -13.90
N GLY A 276 9.95 13.90 -13.24
CA GLY A 276 10.32 13.81 -11.83
C GLY A 276 9.26 14.35 -10.86
N VAL A 277 9.72 14.74 -9.67
CA VAL A 277 8.86 15.20 -8.56
C VAL A 277 8.07 16.46 -8.92
N LYS A 278 8.61 17.34 -9.77
CA LYS A 278 7.89 18.54 -10.25
C LYS A 278 6.71 18.21 -11.17
N SER A 279 6.63 17.00 -11.73
CA SER A 279 5.48 16.52 -12.51
C SER A 279 4.59 15.59 -11.71
N MET A 280 5.18 14.75 -10.86
CA MET A 280 4.43 13.94 -9.90
C MET A 280 3.60 14.84 -8.97
N GLY A 281 4.18 15.92 -8.45
CA GLY A 281 3.51 16.90 -7.61
C GLY A 281 2.56 17.84 -8.34
N LYS A 282 2.48 17.83 -9.69
CA LYS A 282 1.50 18.68 -10.39
C LYS A 282 0.10 18.32 -9.92
N ALA A 283 -0.67 19.36 -9.67
CA ALA A 283 -1.96 19.27 -9.01
C ALA A 283 -2.95 18.29 -9.65
N TRP A 284 -2.81 17.87 -10.90
CA TRP A 284 -3.72 16.88 -11.46
C TRP A 284 -3.38 15.44 -11.04
N ALA A 285 -2.13 15.00 -11.16
CA ALA A 285 -1.80 13.58 -10.96
C ALA A 285 -2.01 13.15 -9.51
N VAL A 286 -1.39 13.86 -8.55
CA VAL A 286 -1.49 13.53 -7.12
C VAL A 286 -2.88 13.83 -6.55
N TYR A 287 -3.54 14.93 -6.92
CA TYR A 287 -4.87 15.20 -6.35
C TYR A 287 -5.90 14.21 -6.90
N PHE A 288 -5.80 13.83 -8.18
CA PHE A 288 -6.69 12.81 -8.72
C PHE A 288 -6.41 11.46 -8.05
N THR A 289 -5.18 10.97 -8.03
CA THR A 289 -4.87 9.65 -7.44
C THR A 289 -5.09 9.60 -5.93
N ALA A 290 -4.92 10.72 -5.21
CA ALA A 290 -5.19 10.79 -3.78
C ALA A 290 -6.69 10.91 -3.46
N LEU A 291 -7.42 11.79 -4.14
CA LEU A 291 -8.80 12.15 -3.77
C LEU A 291 -9.86 11.27 -4.44
N PHE A 292 -9.60 10.81 -5.67
CA PHE A 292 -10.55 9.99 -6.42
C PHE A 292 -10.94 8.69 -5.69
N PRO A 293 -10.02 7.95 -5.04
CA PRO A 293 -10.39 6.79 -4.24
C PRO A 293 -11.39 7.12 -3.13
N TYR A 294 -11.24 8.26 -2.43
CA TYR A 294 -12.19 8.66 -1.38
C TYR A 294 -13.58 8.97 -1.96
N LEU A 295 -13.64 9.61 -3.13
CA LEU A 295 -14.90 9.85 -3.83
C LEU A 295 -15.59 8.52 -4.16
N VAL A 296 -14.86 7.57 -4.77
CA VAL A 296 -15.40 6.25 -5.14
C VAL A 296 -15.84 5.47 -3.90
N LEU A 297 -15.01 5.40 -2.85
CA LEU A 297 -15.34 4.73 -1.60
C LEU A 297 -16.58 5.34 -0.95
N THR A 298 -16.76 6.66 -1.01
CA THR A 298 -17.97 7.33 -0.48
C THR A 298 -19.22 6.95 -1.29
N ILE A 299 -19.13 6.93 -2.61
CA ILE A 299 -20.24 6.48 -3.48
C ILE A 299 -20.60 5.03 -3.18
N LEU A 300 -19.60 4.15 -3.06
CA LEU A 300 -19.79 2.75 -2.73
C LEU A 300 -20.36 2.55 -1.33
N LEU A 301 -19.97 3.39 -0.35
CA LEU A 301 -20.55 3.34 0.99
C LEU A 301 -22.03 3.70 0.98
N ILE A 302 -22.40 4.80 0.32
CA ILE A 302 -23.80 5.21 0.20
C ILE A 302 -24.59 4.11 -0.51
N ARG A 303 -24.05 3.55 -1.59
CA ARG A 303 -24.70 2.43 -2.29
C ARG A 303 -24.81 1.19 -1.38
N GLY A 304 -23.75 0.80 -0.69
CA GLY A 304 -23.72 -0.35 0.20
C GLY A 304 -24.74 -0.24 1.32
N LEU A 305 -24.82 0.91 1.99
CA LEU A 305 -25.77 1.15 3.09
C LEU A 305 -27.24 1.25 2.66
N THR A 306 -27.51 1.51 1.37
CA THR A 306 -28.89 1.51 0.83
C THR A 306 -29.38 0.11 0.45
N LEU A 307 -28.51 -0.91 0.48
CA LEU A 307 -28.86 -2.29 0.20
C LEU A 307 -29.35 -3.01 1.47
N ASN A 308 -30.29 -3.94 1.29
CA ASN A 308 -30.85 -4.74 2.38
C ASN A 308 -29.77 -5.66 2.98
N GLY A 309 -29.79 -5.90 4.30
CA GLY A 309 -28.79 -6.74 4.97
C GLY A 309 -27.40 -6.10 5.18
N SER A 310 -27.16 -4.89 4.65
CA SER A 310 -25.87 -4.19 4.81
C SER A 310 -25.50 -3.89 6.26
N ILE A 311 -26.51 -3.65 7.12
CA ILE A 311 -26.33 -3.39 8.55
C ILE A 311 -25.73 -4.60 9.27
N GLU A 312 -26.08 -5.83 8.86
CA GLU A 312 -25.54 -7.05 9.49
C GLU A 312 -24.03 -7.16 9.29
N GLY A 313 -23.54 -6.84 8.09
CA GLY A 313 -22.11 -6.79 7.81
C GLY A 313 -21.38 -5.70 8.61
N VAL A 314 -21.97 -4.51 8.75
CA VAL A 314 -21.39 -3.42 9.57
C VAL A 314 -21.39 -3.77 11.05
N MET A 315 -22.46 -4.38 11.55
CA MET A 315 -22.53 -4.86 12.93
C MET A 315 -21.49 -5.96 13.17
N PHE A 316 -21.33 -6.87 12.22
CA PHE A 316 -20.32 -7.91 12.26
C PHE A 316 -18.90 -7.33 12.34
N TYR A 317 -18.60 -6.28 11.57
CA TYR A 317 -17.32 -5.58 11.61
C TYR A 317 -17.03 -4.92 12.97
N LEU A 318 -18.04 -4.33 13.61
CA LEU A 318 -17.87 -3.57 14.85
C LEU A 318 -18.01 -4.41 16.12
N THR A 319 -18.60 -5.60 16.05
CA THR A 319 -18.81 -6.47 17.22
C THR A 319 -17.46 -6.97 17.72
N PRO A 320 -17.08 -6.67 18.98
CA PRO A 320 -15.76 -7.04 19.50
C PRO A 320 -15.77 -8.44 20.13
N GLU A 321 -14.87 -9.31 19.67
CA GLU A 321 -14.58 -10.59 20.32
C GLU A 321 -13.37 -10.47 21.26
N TRP A 322 -13.61 -10.10 22.51
CA TRP A 322 -12.55 -9.82 23.50
C TRP A 322 -11.60 -10.98 23.76
N GLU A 323 -12.08 -12.22 23.65
CA GLU A 323 -11.28 -13.43 23.87
C GLU A 323 -10.12 -13.55 22.86
N ARG A 324 -10.30 -13.05 21.63
CA ARG A 324 -9.27 -13.07 20.59
C ARG A 324 -8.04 -12.24 20.95
N LEU A 325 -8.19 -11.21 21.79
CA LEU A 325 -7.06 -10.37 22.22
C LEU A 325 -6.02 -11.10 23.06
N LYS A 326 -6.37 -12.25 23.65
CA LYS A 326 -5.44 -13.11 24.40
C LYS A 326 -4.48 -13.85 23.46
N GLU A 327 -4.82 -13.97 22.18
CA GLU A 327 -3.99 -14.66 21.20
C GLU A 327 -2.85 -13.73 20.71
N ALA A 328 -1.60 -14.14 20.90
CA ALA A 328 -0.43 -13.38 20.44
C ALA A 328 -0.43 -13.13 18.91
N ARG A 329 -1.07 -14.03 18.15
CA ARG A 329 -1.25 -13.90 16.70
C ARG A 329 -1.94 -12.60 16.31
N VAL A 330 -2.97 -12.18 17.07
CA VAL A 330 -3.74 -10.97 16.80
C VAL A 330 -2.85 -9.73 16.86
N TRP A 331 -1.94 -9.67 17.83
CA TRP A 331 -0.96 -8.60 17.97
C TRP A 331 0.10 -8.62 16.88
N GLY A 332 0.55 -9.81 16.47
CA GLY A 332 1.47 -9.97 15.34
C GLY A 332 0.85 -9.50 14.02
N ASP A 333 -0.40 -9.88 13.75
CA ASP A 333 -1.15 -9.46 12.58
C ASP A 333 -1.39 -7.93 12.57
N ALA A 334 -1.67 -7.34 13.74
CA ALA A 334 -1.79 -5.89 13.88
C ALA A 334 -0.47 -5.17 13.56
N ALA A 335 0.65 -5.64 14.12
CA ALA A 335 1.98 -5.07 13.85
C ALA A 335 2.36 -5.19 12.37
N MET A 336 2.14 -6.35 11.76
CA MET A 336 2.37 -6.56 10.33
C MET A 336 1.50 -5.64 9.48
N GLN A 337 0.23 -5.46 9.81
CA GLN A 337 -0.65 -4.57 9.07
C GLN A 337 -0.17 -3.11 9.13
N ILE A 338 0.27 -2.63 10.29
CA ILE A 338 0.83 -1.28 10.44
C ILE A 338 2.09 -1.12 9.58
N PHE A 339 2.98 -2.10 9.60
CA PHE A 339 4.22 -2.07 8.82
C PHE A 339 3.94 -2.06 7.31
N PHE A 340 3.08 -2.94 6.81
CA PHE A 340 2.73 -2.97 5.38
C PHE A 340 1.83 -1.82 4.93
N SER A 341 1.06 -1.22 5.84
CA SER A 341 0.20 -0.08 5.50
C SER A 341 0.98 1.22 5.45
N LEU A 342 1.81 1.53 6.46
CA LEU A 342 2.62 2.75 6.44
C LEU A 342 3.84 2.64 5.51
N SER A 343 4.23 1.41 5.16
CA SER A 343 5.41 1.09 4.35
C SER A 343 6.73 1.76 4.80
N PRO A 344 7.07 1.80 6.11
CA PRO A 344 8.34 2.34 6.55
C PRO A 344 9.49 1.37 6.23
N CYS A 345 10.68 1.92 6.01
CA CYS A 345 11.93 1.22 5.67
C CYS A 345 12.01 0.69 4.23
N TRP A 346 11.17 1.18 3.32
CA TRP A 346 11.20 0.83 1.90
C TRP A 346 11.95 1.86 1.05
N GLY A 347 12.33 3.00 1.62
CA GLY A 347 13.05 4.07 0.92
C GLY A 347 12.15 5.03 0.12
N GLY A 348 10.86 4.71 -0.03
CA GLY A 348 9.87 5.60 -0.64
C GLY A 348 9.67 6.89 0.17
N LEU A 349 9.50 6.77 1.48
CA LEU A 349 9.36 7.92 2.39
C LEU A 349 10.61 8.79 2.42
N ILE A 350 11.80 8.18 2.47
CA ILE A 350 13.09 8.90 2.36
C ILE A 350 13.12 9.70 1.06
N THR A 351 12.75 9.07 -0.05
CA THR A 351 12.73 9.71 -1.36
C THR A 351 11.76 10.89 -1.36
N LEU A 352 10.52 10.74 -0.88
CA LEU A 352 9.54 11.83 -0.84
C LEU A 352 9.97 12.98 0.10
N ALA A 353 10.46 12.66 1.30
CA ALA A 353 10.87 13.63 2.32
C ALA A 353 12.09 14.45 1.90
N SER A 354 12.98 13.86 1.11
CA SER A 354 14.22 14.51 0.68
C SER A 354 14.06 15.65 -0.35
N TYR A 355 12.87 15.79 -0.95
CA TYR A 355 12.50 16.98 -1.75
C TYR A 355 11.78 18.03 -0.89
N ASN A 356 11.54 17.77 0.40
CA ASN A 356 10.90 18.73 1.29
C ASN A 356 11.90 19.81 1.74
N ARG A 357 11.38 20.96 2.18
CA ARG A 357 12.22 22.05 2.68
C ARG A 357 12.75 21.71 4.07
N PHE A 358 13.95 22.18 4.39
CA PHE A 358 14.60 21.82 5.65
C PHE A 358 13.78 22.24 6.88
N HIS A 359 13.18 23.44 6.82
CA HIS A 359 12.40 24.02 7.92
C HIS A 359 10.92 23.61 7.94
N ASN A 360 10.49 22.69 7.08
CA ASN A 360 9.11 22.20 7.10
C ASN A 360 8.84 21.32 8.35
N ASN A 361 7.64 21.41 8.92
CA ASN A 361 7.29 20.69 10.13
C ASN A 361 6.93 19.21 9.85
N CYS A 362 7.95 18.36 9.72
CA CYS A 362 7.76 16.92 9.50
C CYS A 362 6.99 16.19 10.61
N TYR A 363 6.98 16.72 11.84
CA TYR A 363 6.25 16.09 12.94
C TYR A 363 4.73 16.17 12.75
N LYS A 364 4.23 17.37 12.38
CA LYS A 364 2.81 17.54 12.04
C LYS A 364 2.44 16.69 10.84
N ASP A 365 3.29 16.68 9.82
CA ASP A 365 3.05 15.91 8.60
C ASP A 365 2.95 14.41 8.89
N ALA A 366 3.88 13.87 9.68
CA ALA A 366 3.86 12.48 10.10
C ALA A 366 2.56 12.11 10.84
N LEU A 367 2.11 12.95 11.78
CA LEU A 367 0.84 12.73 12.47
C LEU A 367 -0.35 12.69 11.48
N PHE A 368 -0.45 13.70 10.59
CA PHE A 368 -1.53 13.76 9.63
C PHE A 368 -1.56 12.55 8.69
N ILE A 369 -0.40 12.12 8.18
CA ILE A 369 -0.32 10.99 7.25
C ILE A 369 -0.65 9.67 7.96
N VAL A 370 -0.10 9.44 9.15
CA VAL A 370 -0.30 8.19 9.90
C VAL A 370 -1.75 8.04 10.35
N PHE A 371 -2.34 9.08 10.93
CA PHE A 371 -3.76 9.06 11.32
C PHE A 371 -4.68 9.05 10.11
N GLY A 372 -4.35 9.80 9.04
CA GLY A 372 -5.09 9.78 7.79
C GLY A 372 -5.16 8.37 7.21
N ASN A 373 -4.02 7.69 7.08
CA ASN A 373 -3.95 6.31 6.63
C ASN A 373 -4.81 5.35 7.48
N CYS A 374 -4.75 5.48 8.80
CA CYS A 374 -5.56 4.69 9.73
C CYS A 374 -7.07 4.93 9.53
N LEU A 375 -7.49 6.20 9.43
CA LEU A 375 -8.88 6.56 9.20
C LEU A 375 -9.37 6.04 7.85
N THR A 376 -8.52 6.07 6.82
CA THR A 376 -8.86 5.53 5.50
C THR A 376 -9.06 4.02 5.53
N SER A 377 -8.21 3.27 6.24
CA SER A 377 -8.40 1.82 6.45
C SER A 377 -9.72 1.53 7.16
N PHE A 378 -10.01 2.27 8.23
CA PHE A 378 -11.25 2.12 9.00
C PHE A 378 -12.49 2.42 8.16
N PHE A 379 -12.43 3.51 7.37
CA PHE A 379 -13.48 3.91 6.43
C PHE A 379 -13.70 2.86 5.33
N ALA A 380 -12.63 2.37 4.71
CA ALA A 380 -12.72 1.32 3.70
C ALA A 380 -13.33 0.02 4.27
N GLY A 381 -13.09 -0.28 5.55
CA GLY A 381 -13.78 -1.36 6.28
C GLY A 381 -15.30 -1.25 6.20
N PHE A 382 -15.88 -0.09 6.49
CA PHE A 382 -17.33 0.09 6.35
C PHE A 382 -17.83 -0.15 4.92
N VAL A 383 -17.06 0.29 3.92
CA VAL A 383 -17.43 0.07 2.51
C VAL A 383 -17.50 -1.42 2.21
N ILE A 384 -16.43 -2.16 2.51
CA ILE A 384 -16.37 -3.60 2.25
C ILE A 384 -17.45 -4.36 3.03
N PHE A 385 -17.56 -4.14 4.33
CA PHE A 385 -18.51 -4.89 5.16
C PHE A 385 -19.97 -4.56 4.86
N SER A 386 -20.29 -3.35 4.37
CA SER A 386 -21.66 -3.05 3.91
C SER A 386 -22.05 -3.87 2.69
N ILE A 387 -21.12 -4.07 1.74
CA ILE A 387 -21.33 -4.88 0.53
C ILE A 387 -21.33 -6.38 0.87
N VAL A 388 -20.42 -6.83 1.73
CA VAL A 388 -20.36 -8.23 2.18
C VAL A 388 -21.62 -8.59 2.98
N GLY A 389 -22.15 -7.67 3.80
CA GLY A 389 -23.41 -7.87 4.52
C GLY A 389 -24.60 -8.07 3.58
N PHE A 390 -24.72 -7.23 2.56
CA PHE A 390 -25.70 -7.44 1.49
C PHE A 390 -25.51 -8.80 0.81
N MET A 391 -24.27 -9.16 0.46
CA MET A 391 -23.98 -10.45 -0.17
C MET A 391 -24.36 -11.63 0.72
N ALA A 392 -24.11 -11.57 2.02
CA ALA A 392 -24.50 -12.59 2.99
C ALA A 392 -26.01 -12.74 3.10
N HIS A 393 -26.73 -11.62 3.19
CA HIS A 393 -28.19 -11.60 3.22
C HIS A 393 -28.80 -12.20 1.95
N GLU A 394 -28.26 -11.84 0.78
CA GLU A 394 -28.68 -12.39 -0.52
C GLU A 394 -28.36 -13.87 -0.67
N LEU A 395 -27.24 -14.34 -0.11
CA LEU A 395 -26.85 -15.75 -0.12
C LEU A 395 -27.58 -16.59 0.96
N GLY A 396 -28.23 -15.93 1.93
CA GLY A 396 -28.85 -16.60 3.07
C GLY A 396 -27.82 -17.33 3.97
N VAL A 397 -26.56 -16.91 3.92
CA VAL A 397 -25.45 -17.49 4.69
C VAL A 397 -24.92 -16.46 5.68
N SER A 398 -24.13 -16.91 6.64
CA SER A 398 -23.51 -15.99 7.59
C SER A 398 -22.45 -15.12 6.91
N VAL A 399 -22.26 -13.88 7.39
CA VAL A 399 -21.20 -12.97 6.93
C VAL A 399 -19.81 -13.63 7.01
N ASN A 400 -19.61 -14.52 8.01
CA ASN A 400 -18.38 -15.29 8.18
C ASN A 400 -18.06 -16.17 6.99
N GLU A 401 -19.05 -16.87 6.45
CA GLU A 401 -18.87 -17.82 5.35
C GLU A 401 -18.55 -17.09 4.06
N VAL A 402 -19.23 -15.97 3.79
CA VAL A 402 -18.93 -15.11 2.62
C VAL A 402 -17.54 -14.50 2.72
N ALA A 403 -17.18 -13.97 3.89
CA ALA A 403 -15.87 -13.36 4.10
C ALA A 403 -14.71 -14.39 4.15
N ALA A 404 -15.02 -15.67 4.39
CA ALA A 404 -14.05 -16.76 4.43
C ALA A 404 -13.90 -17.52 3.10
N GLN A 405 -14.83 -17.37 2.16
CA GLN A 405 -14.71 -17.95 0.81
C GLN A 405 -13.44 -17.37 0.15
N ARG A 406 -12.52 -18.29 -0.18
CA ARG A 406 -11.22 -18.02 -0.79
C ARG A 406 -11.23 -18.38 -2.27
#